data_AF-A0A7C5EMM1-F1
#
_entry.id   AF-A0A7C5EMM1-F1
#
_cell.length_a   1.000
_cell.length_b   1.000
_cell.length_c   1.000
_cell.angle_alpha   90.00
_cell.angle_beta   90.00
_cell.angle_gamma   90.00
#
_symmetry.space_group_name_H-M   'P 1'
#
loop_
_entity.id
_entity.type
_entity.pdbx_description
1 polymer ?
#
loop_
_entity_poly.entity_id
_entity_poly.type
_entity_poly.pdbx_seq_one_letter_code
_entity_poly.pdbx_strand_id
1 'polypeptide(L)'
;MSKVIPFSQLAKAQNLNFLEQKRREYQDRENYLLGLRRLLFQIEGQMRQAEVLQMDLFLQMARHFQIQLRLPDQGDRLALQRFFAEHPFLFTLSEFFAGRLSAEECYQKILAFKPHAPETSEGN
;
A
#
# COMPACT_ATOMS: atom_id res chain seq x y z
N MET A 1 -67.70 -15.73 17.89
CA MET A 1 -67.77 -15.69 16.41
C MET A 1 -66.41 -15.24 15.89
N SER A 2 -65.65 -16.15 15.28
CA SER A 2 -64.37 -15.84 14.65
C SER A 2 -64.61 -14.88 13.47
N LYS A 3 -64.00 -13.69 13.49
CA LYS A 3 -64.01 -12.78 12.34
C LYS A 3 -63.18 -13.43 11.24
N VAL A 4 -63.86 -14.03 10.26
CA VAL A 4 -63.21 -14.64 9.10
C VAL A 4 -62.50 -13.55 8.32
N ILE A 5 -61.17 -13.56 8.34
CA ILE A 5 -60.36 -12.59 7.60
C ILE A 5 -60.44 -12.95 6.12
N PRO A 6 -60.83 -12.01 5.24
CA PRO A 6 -60.83 -12.25 3.80
C PRO A 6 -59.41 -12.57 3.30
N PHE A 7 -59.27 -13.58 2.43
CA PHE A 7 -57.98 -13.97 1.86
C PHE A 7 -57.22 -12.80 1.19
N SER A 8 -57.95 -11.87 0.57
CA SER A 8 -57.37 -10.67 -0.04
C SER A 8 -56.65 -9.76 0.97
N GLN A 9 -57.14 -9.67 2.21
CA GLN A 9 -56.49 -8.91 3.28
C GLN A 9 -55.22 -9.62 3.75
N LEU A 10 -55.26 -10.96 3.81
CA LEU A 10 -54.12 -11.78 4.21
C LEU A 10 -52.99 -11.75 3.16
N ALA A 11 -53.34 -11.85 1.88
CA ALA A 11 -52.41 -11.71 0.75
C ALA A 11 -51.79 -10.31 0.71
N LYS A 12 -52.57 -9.25 0.95
CA LYS A 12 -52.05 -7.88 1.07
C LYS A 12 -51.04 -7.76 2.21
N ALA A 13 -51.36 -8.30 3.39
CA ALA A 13 -50.45 -8.28 4.54
C ALA A 13 -49.15 -9.04 4.26
N GLN A 14 -49.22 -10.20 3.60
CA GLN A 14 -48.05 -10.97 3.19
C GLN A 14 -47.16 -10.18 2.22
N ASN A 15 -47.75 -9.54 1.21
CA ASN A 15 -47.00 -8.72 0.25
C ASN A 15 -46.32 -7.53 0.92
N LEU A 16 -47.01 -6.86 1.85
CA LEU A 16 -46.42 -5.76 2.62
C LEU A 16 -45.26 -6.23 3.49
N ASN A 17 -45.42 -7.35 4.21
CA ASN A 17 -44.35 -7.93 5.02
C ASN A 17 -43.13 -8.32 4.17
N PHE A 18 -43.35 -8.89 2.99
CA PHE A 18 -42.27 -9.22 2.06
C PHE A 18 -41.52 -7.97 1.59
N LEU A 19 -42.24 -6.91 1.22
CA LEU A 19 -41.62 -5.64 0.81
C LEU A 19 -40.83 -5.01 1.96
N GLU A 20 -41.35 -5.03 3.18
CA GLU A 20 -40.62 -4.52 4.35
C GLU A 20 -39.35 -5.32 4.65
N GLN A 21 -39.43 -6.66 4.56
CA GLN A 21 -38.27 -7.53 4.71
C GLN A 21 -37.22 -7.22 3.65
N LYS A 22 -37.62 -7.09 2.38
CA LYS A 22 -36.69 -6.74 1.30
C LYS A 22 -36.08 -5.37 1.50
N ARG A 23 -36.86 -4.36 1.89
CA ARG A 23 -36.33 -3.03 2.19
C ARG A 23 -35.23 -3.08 3.26
N ARG A 24 -35.44 -3.83 4.35
CA ARG A 24 -34.44 -4.01 5.42
C ARG A 24 -33.19 -4.71 4.89
N GLU A 25 -33.36 -5.82 4.16
CA GLU A 25 -32.24 -6.55 3.56
C GLU A 25 -31.39 -5.67 2.64
N TYR A 26 -32.02 -4.82 1.82
CA TYR A 26 -31.31 -3.86 0.97
C TYR A 26 -30.55 -2.81 1.78
N GLN A 27 -31.17 -2.24 2.82
CA GLN A 27 -30.53 -1.26 3.70
C GLN A 27 -29.32 -1.85 4.43
N ASP A 28 -29.44 -3.07 4.94
CA ASP A 28 -28.35 -3.75 5.65
C ASP A 28 -27.16 -4.02 4.71
N ARG A 29 -27.44 -4.44 3.46
CA ARG A 29 -26.40 -4.61 2.43
C ARG A 29 -25.72 -3.29 2.07
N GLU A 30 -26.48 -2.22 1.90
CA GLU A 30 -25.93 -0.91 1.59
C GLU A 30 -25.04 -0.39 2.72
N ASN A 31 -25.49 -0.52 3.97
CA ASN A 31 -24.70 -0.16 5.15
C ASN A 31 -23.40 -0.97 5.24
N TYR A 32 -23.47 -2.27 4.96
CA TYR A 32 -22.29 -3.13 4.93
C TYR A 32 -21.29 -2.71 3.85
N LEU A 33 -21.76 -2.44 2.63
CA LEU A 33 -20.92 -1.97 1.53
C LEU A 33 -20.27 -0.61 1.84
N LEU A 34 -21.00 0.31 2.48
CA LEU A 34 -20.46 1.59 2.93
C LEU A 34 -19.37 1.39 3.99
N GLY A 35 -19.55 0.44 4.91
CA GLY A 35 -18.54 0.05 5.90
C GLY A 35 -17.26 -0.47 5.23
N LEU A 36 -17.40 -1.40 4.28
CA LEU A 36 -16.26 -1.93 3.52
C LEU A 36 -15.53 -0.83 2.75
N ARG A 37 -16.26 0.10 2.11
CA ARG A 37 -15.64 1.22 1.39
C ARG A 37 -14.80 2.10 2.31
N ARG A 38 -15.29 2.42 3.51
CA ARG A 38 -14.52 3.19 4.50
C ARG A 38 -13.25 2.45 4.93
N LEU A 39 -13.36 1.15 5.18
CA LEU A 39 -12.21 0.32 5.56
C LEU A 39 -11.16 0.29 4.44
N LEU A 40 -11.57 0.12 3.18
CA LEU A 40 -10.66 0.16 2.04
C LEU A 40 -9.92 1.49 1.94
N PHE A 41 -10.61 2.62 2.13
CA PHE A 41 -9.96 3.94 2.16
C PHE A 41 -8.95 4.08 3.30
N GLN A 42 -9.24 3.53 4.48
CA GLN A 42 -8.30 3.54 5.59
C GLN A 42 -7.05 2.71 5.29
N ILE A 43 -7.24 1.50 4.73
CA ILE A 43 -6.14 0.62 4.32
C ILE A 43 -5.28 1.32 3.25
N GLU A 44 -5.90 1.91 2.23
CA GLU A 44 -5.19 2.65 1.17
C GLU A 44 -4.37 3.81 1.76
N GLY A 45 -4.95 4.57 2.70
CA GLY A 45 -4.24 5.65 3.39
C GLY A 45 -3.03 5.15 4.18
N GLN A 46 -3.19 4.05 4.91
CA GLN A 46 -2.09 3.43 5.68
C GLN A 46 -0.99 2.89 4.77
N MET A 47 -1.36 2.21 3.66
CA MET A 47 -0.40 1.73 2.67
C MET A 47 0.42 2.89 2.08
N ARG A 48 -0.26 3.98 1.70
CA ARG A 48 0.42 5.15 1.15
C ARG A 48 1.35 5.83 2.16
N GLN A 49 0.96 5.89 3.44
CA GLN A 49 1.85 6.40 4.49
C GLN A 49 3.08 5.50 4.66
N ALA A 50 2.89 4.18 4.65
CA ALA A 50 3.99 3.23 4.73
C ALA A 50 4.97 3.36 3.55
N GLU A 51 4.46 3.53 2.33
CA GLU A 51 5.29 3.78 1.14
C GLU A 51 6.16 5.04 1.31
N VAL A 52 5.58 6.13 1.80
CA VAL A 52 6.32 7.38 2.03
C VAL A 52 7.41 7.19 3.08
N LEU A 53 7.13 6.49 4.18
CA LEU A 53 8.12 6.24 5.24
C LEU A 53 9.24 5.32 4.75
N GLN A 54 8.92 4.29 3.98
CA GLN A 54 9.93 3.41 3.37
C GLN A 54 10.84 4.18 2.41
N MET A 55 10.25 5.05 1.59
CA MET A 55 10.99 5.90 0.67
C MET A 55 11.94 6.85 1.43
N ASP A 56 11.45 7.50 2.49
CA ASP A 56 12.28 8.40 3.30
C ASP A 56 13.45 7.66 3.95
N LEU A 57 13.20 6.49 4.54
CA LEU A 57 14.25 5.66 5.11
C LEU A 57 15.32 5.30 4.07
N PHE A 58 14.91 4.87 2.87
CA PHE A 58 15.83 4.57 1.79
C PHE A 58 16.70 5.78 1.42
N LEU A 59 16.09 6.97 1.30
CA LEU A 59 16.83 8.20 0.99
C LEU A 59 17.78 8.59 2.12
N GLN A 60 17.39 8.44 3.38
CA GLN A 60 18.26 8.67 4.53
C GLN A 60 19.48 7.73 4.51
N MET A 61 19.26 6.44 4.24
CA MET A 61 20.35 5.46 4.12
C MET A 61 21.28 5.79 2.95
N ALA A 62 20.72 6.11 1.78
CA ALA A 62 21.52 6.50 0.62
C ALA A 62 22.37 7.74 0.90
N ARG A 63 21.81 8.74 1.59
CA ARG A 63 22.56 9.94 2.03
C ARG A 63 23.66 9.60 3.01
N HIS A 64 23.40 8.73 3.99
CA HIS A 64 24.41 8.28 4.96
C HIS A 64 25.62 7.63 4.26
N PHE A 65 25.35 6.78 3.27
CA PHE A 65 26.38 6.14 2.46
C PHE A 65 26.86 7.00 1.28
N GLN A 66 26.42 8.26 1.16
CA GLN A 66 26.79 9.19 0.08
C GLN A 66 26.57 8.64 -1.34
N ILE A 67 25.52 7.84 -1.52
CA ILE A 67 25.16 7.25 -2.81
C ILE A 67 24.43 8.30 -3.64
N GLN A 68 24.89 8.54 -4.86
CA GLN A 68 24.21 9.43 -5.80
C GLN A 68 23.01 8.72 -6.41
N LEU A 69 21.80 9.09 -5.98
CA LEU A 69 20.55 8.62 -6.56
C LEU A 69 20.03 9.65 -7.56
N ARG A 70 19.86 9.24 -8.82
CA ARG A 70 19.14 10.04 -9.82
C ARG A 70 17.65 9.69 -9.76
N LEU A 71 16.94 10.35 -8.86
CA LEU A 71 15.49 10.14 -8.71
C LEU A 71 14.75 10.64 -9.96
N PRO A 72 13.73 9.89 -10.43
CA PRO A 72 12.84 10.38 -11.47
C PRO A 72 12.00 11.57 -10.98
N ASP A 73 11.46 12.35 -11.91
CA ASP A 73 10.65 13.54 -11.60
C ASP A 73 9.47 13.21 -10.68
N GLN A 74 9.16 14.12 -9.75
CA GLN A 74 8.21 13.92 -8.64
C GLN A 74 6.73 13.70 -9.04
N GLY A 75 6.42 13.55 -10.32
CA GLY A 75 5.09 13.23 -10.83
C GLY A 75 4.96 11.84 -11.46
N ASP A 76 6.08 11.20 -11.84
CA ASP A 76 6.05 9.91 -12.54
C ASP A 76 6.12 8.74 -11.55
N ARG A 77 4.95 8.33 -11.06
CA ARG A 77 4.81 7.22 -10.12
C ARG A 77 5.31 5.90 -10.68
N LEU A 78 5.14 5.65 -11.98
CA LEU A 78 5.55 4.39 -12.59
C LEU A 78 7.08 4.34 -12.70
N ALA A 79 7.71 5.44 -13.12
CA ALA A 79 9.16 5.54 -13.13
C ALA A 79 9.76 5.41 -11.72
N LEU A 80 9.12 6.03 -10.72
CA LEU A 80 9.53 5.89 -9.32
C LEU A 80 9.42 4.43 -8.84
N GLN A 81 8.31 3.76 -9.12
CA GLN A 81 8.12 2.36 -8.75
C GLN A 81 9.16 1.44 -9.40
N ARG A 82 9.44 1.62 -10.70
CA ARG A 82 10.48 0.88 -11.41
C ARG A 82 11.87 1.17 -10.84
N PHE A 83 12.17 2.44 -10.59
CA PHE A 83 13.43 2.85 -9.98
C PHE A 83 13.65 2.12 -8.67
N PHE A 84 12.69 2.12 -7.75
CA PHE A 84 12.83 1.39 -6.48
C PHE A 84 12.91 -0.12 -6.68
N ALA A 85 12.07 -0.71 -7.52
CA ALA A 85 12.07 -2.16 -7.75
C ALA A 85 13.40 -2.69 -8.30
N GLU A 86 14.07 -1.90 -9.14
CA GLU A 86 15.27 -2.32 -9.87
C GLU A 86 16.56 -1.78 -9.24
N HIS A 87 16.50 -0.88 -8.25
CA HIS A 87 17.71 -0.24 -7.71
C HIS A 87 18.59 -1.25 -6.95
N PRO A 88 19.84 -1.49 -7.38
CA PRO A 88 20.73 -2.48 -6.75
C PRO A 88 21.01 -2.23 -5.27
N PHE A 89 21.04 -0.95 -4.87
CA PHE A 89 21.15 -0.56 -3.46
C PHE A 89 19.95 -1.05 -2.63
N LEU A 90 18.72 -0.90 -3.14
CA LEU A 90 17.53 -1.38 -2.40
C LEU A 90 17.53 -2.89 -2.30
N PHE A 91 17.94 -3.58 -3.37
CA PHE A 91 18.08 -5.04 -3.37
C PHE A 91 19.09 -5.52 -2.32
N THR A 92 20.25 -4.87 -2.23
CA THR A 92 21.28 -5.21 -1.23
C THR A 92 20.74 -5.03 0.21
N LEU A 93 20.02 -3.94 0.45
CA LEU A 93 19.39 -3.70 1.75
C LEU A 93 18.28 -4.69 2.07
N SER A 94 17.45 -5.06 1.09
CA SER A 94 16.39 -6.04 1.30
C SER A 94 16.93 -7.44 1.57
N GLU A 95 18.01 -7.85 0.90
CA GLU A 95 18.72 -9.09 1.20
C GLU A 95 19.31 -9.09 2.63
N PHE A 96 19.88 -7.97 3.06
CA PHE A 96 20.39 -7.81 4.42
C PHE A 96 19.26 -7.88 5.46
N PHE A 97 18.15 -7.17 5.27
CA PHE A 97 17.01 -7.21 6.19
C PHE A 97 16.29 -8.57 6.19
N ALA A 98 16.36 -9.32 5.08
CA ALA A 98 15.89 -10.70 5.01
C ALA A 98 16.86 -11.71 5.66
N GLY A 99 18.00 -11.26 6.20
CA GLY A 99 19.00 -12.10 6.87
C GLY A 99 19.85 -12.94 5.92
N ARG A 100 19.85 -12.62 4.62
CA ARG A 100 20.62 -13.36 3.60
C ARG A 100 22.05 -12.85 3.41
N LEU A 101 22.35 -11.67 3.95
CA LEU A 101 23.68 -11.07 3.94
C LEU A 101 24.11 -10.77 5.36
N SER A 102 25.40 -10.93 5.62
CA SER A 102 26.00 -10.40 6.84
C SER A 102 26.16 -8.87 6.75
N ALA A 103 26.38 -8.22 7.89
CA ALA A 103 26.60 -6.77 7.93
C ALA A 103 27.84 -6.34 7.12
N GLU A 104 28.91 -7.13 7.16
CA GLU A 104 30.15 -6.87 6.42
C GLU A 104 29.95 -7.01 4.91
N GLU A 105 29.25 -8.06 4.47
CA GLU A 105 28.93 -8.28 3.05
C GLU A 105 28.02 -7.18 2.50
N CYS A 106 27.03 -6.77 3.30
CA CYS A 106 26.15 -5.66 2.96
C CYS A 106 26.95 -4.36 2.78
N TYR A 107 27.82 -4.04 3.72
CA TYR A 107 28.67 -2.85 3.66
C TYR A 107 29.57 -2.83 2.42
N GLN A 108 30.22 -3.96 2.11
CA GLN A 108 31.08 -4.09 0.92
C GLN A 108 30.30 -3.87 -0.38
N LYS A 109 29.14 -4.51 -0.53
CA LYS A 109 28.26 -4.32 -1.69
C LYS A 109 27.80 -2.86 -1.81
N ILE A 110 27.48 -2.20 -0.69
CA ILE A 110 27.07 -0.80 -0.68
C ILE A 110 28.19 0.14 -1.13
N LEU A 111 29.42 -0.09 -0.66
CA LEU A 111 30.58 0.73 -1.06
C LEU A 111 30.90 0.61 -2.55
N ALA A 112 30.66 -0.55 -3.17
CA ALA A 112 30.84 -0.74 -4.61
C ALA A 112 29.90 0.14 -5.46
N PHE A 113 28.82 0.68 -4.88
CA PHE A 113 27.93 1.63 -5.56
C PHE A 113 28.39 3.10 -5.43
N LYS A 114 29.41 3.40 -4.63
CA LYS A 114 29.97 4.74 -4.63
C LYS A 114 30.67 4.97 -5.98
N PRO A 115 30.35 6.05 -6.71
CA PRO A 115 31.19 6.43 -7.84
C PRO A 115 32.61 6.64 -7.28
N HIS A 116 33.60 5.96 -7.87
CA HIS A 116 35.01 6.17 -7.52
C HIS A 116 35.27 7.69 -7.54
N ALA A 117 35.58 8.25 -6.36
CA ALA A 117 36.11 9.61 -6.30
C ALA A 117 37.39 9.65 -7.15
N PRO A 118 37.65 10.75 -7.89
CA PRO A 118 38.79 10.83 -8.77
C PRO A 118 40.06 10.60 -7.96
N GLU A 119 40.96 9.78 -8.50
CA GLU A 119 42.34 9.68 -8.03
C GLU A 119 42.86 11.10 -7.84
N THR A 120 43.20 11.45 -6.60
CA THR A 120 44.03 12.61 -6.30
C THR A 120 45.32 12.44 -7.08
N SER A 121 45.39 13.09 -8.25
CA SER A 121 46.62 13.39 -8.95
C SER A 121 47.40 14.39 -8.11
N GLU A 122 48.06 13.89 -7.06
CA GLU A 122 49.25 14.52 -6.51
C GLU A 122 50.42 14.25 -7.47
N GLY A 123 51.13 15.32 -7.85
CA GLY A 123 52.51 15.23 -8.34
C GLY A 123 52.71 15.41 -9.84
N ASN A 124 52.81 16.67 -10.29
CA ASN A 124 54.08 17.25 -10.78
C ASN A 124 53.95 18.75 -11.04
#